data_AF-A0AA51U431-F1
#
_entry.id   AF-A0AA51U431-F1
#
_cell.length_a   1.000
_cell.length_b   1.000
_cell.length_c   1.000
_cell.angle_alpha   90.00
_cell.angle_beta   90.00
_cell.angle_gamma   90.00
#
_symmetry.space_group_name_H-M   'P 1'
#
loop_
_entity.id
_entity.type
_entity.pdbx_description
1 polymer ?
#
loop_
_entity_poly.entity_id
_entity_poly.type
_entity_poly.pdbx_seq_one_letter_code
_entity_poly.pdbx_strand_id
1 'polypeptide(L)'
;MANPTAPNGDGPATDAIRKDAETIKQTAREDFSEIKDRARKDFETVKREAKSEFEHMRHEAGSYAEGQKNYAADQLSGIASVFERVGNEMRSGEQPWAGRYAGDIAQRIEGFADRARHSSLNEIVGDVEQFGRQRPGAFLATAALLGFAASRFLSASSSRRRPSQYSGSAYRGDPYYGNGQGYGTTRSSGSNDGEQS
;
A
#
# COMPACT_ATOMS: atom_id res chain seq x y z
N MET A 1 5.43 51.30 26.18
CA MET A 1 4.58 50.33 25.46
C MET A 1 5.23 50.05 24.12
N ALA A 2 5.89 48.90 23.96
CA ALA A 2 6.54 48.50 22.71
C ALA A 2 5.61 47.56 21.94
N ASN A 3 5.42 47.84 20.66
CA ASN A 3 4.62 47.04 19.72
C ASN A 3 5.52 45.93 19.13
N PRO A 4 5.19 44.64 19.23
CA PRO A 4 5.95 43.59 18.56
C PRO A 4 5.60 43.57 17.06
N THR A 5 6.50 44.06 16.22
CA THR A 5 6.46 43.84 14.77
C THR A 5 6.66 42.36 14.45
N ALA A 6 5.72 41.77 13.70
CA ALA A 6 5.81 40.40 13.20
C ALA A 6 7.02 40.21 12.27
N PRO A 7 7.63 39.00 12.23
CA PRO A 7 8.71 38.70 11.29
C PRO A 7 8.17 38.58 9.86
N ASN A 8 8.67 39.41 8.94
CA ASN A 8 8.36 39.37 7.51
C ASN A 8 8.99 38.11 6.87
N GLY A 9 8.17 37.31 6.17
CA GLY A 9 8.52 36.02 5.58
C GLY A 9 9.05 36.08 4.14
N ASP A 10 9.77 37.14 3.79
CA ASP A 10 10.16 37.44 2.40
C ASP A 10 11.63 37.06 2.12
N GLY A 11 11.97 35.80 2.37
CA GLY A 11 13.32 35.27 2.08
C GLY A 11 13.46 34.74 0.65
N PRO A 12 14.67 34.74 0.04
CA PRO A 12 14.92 34.30 -1.34
C PRO A 12 14.51 32.84 -1.64
N ALA A 13 14.23 32.04 -0.61
CA ALA A 13 13.72 30.67 -0.73
C ALA A 13 12.26 30.60 -1.24
N THR A 14 11.41 31.59 -0.94
CA THR A 14 10.01 31.59 -1.39
C THR A 14 9.86 31.98 -2.86
N ASP A 15 10.77 32.80 -3.38
CA ASP A 15 10.80 33.19 -4.79
C ASP A 15 11.27 32.06 -5.72
N ALA A 16 12.27 31.27 -5.29
CA ALA A 16 12.71 30.09 -6.03
C ALA A 16 11.59 29.05 -6.14
N ILE A 17 10.90 28.78 -5.03
CA ILE A 17 9.76 27.85 -4.99
C ILE A 17 8.61 28.34 -5.85
N ARG A 18 8.32 29.64 -5.87
CA ARG A 18 7.27 30.22 -6.72
C ARG A 18 7.61 30.05 -8.21
N LYS A 19 8.86 30.29 -8.60
CA LYS A 19 9.31 30.18 -9.99
C LYS A 19 9.30 28.75 -10.51
N ASP A 20 9.74 27.81 -9.67
CA ASP A 20 9.70 26.38 -9.98
C ASP A 20 8.26 25.88 -10.06
N ALA A 21 7.39 26.34 -9.15
CA ALA A 21 5.97 26.01 -9.17
C ALA A 21 5.25 26.54 -10.42
N GLU A 22 5.60 27.73 -10.92
CA GLU A 22 5.03 28.25 -12.17
C GLU A 22 5.46 27.44 -13.39
N THR A 23 6.73 27.03 -13.43
CA THR A 23 7.28 26.20 -14.51
C THR A 23 6.61 24.82 -14.52
N ILE A 24 6.54 24.16 -13.35
CA ILE A 24 5.88 22.86 -13.20
C ILE A 24 4.39 22.98 -13.52
N LYS A 25 3.71 24.06 -13.12
CA LYS A 25 2.29 24.27 -13.43
C LYS A 25 2.05 24.46 -14.92
N GLN A 26 2.98 25.05 -15.66
CA GLN A 26 2.86 25.23 -17.10
C GLN A 26 3.05 23.90 -17.83
N THR A 27 4.14 23.18 -17.56
CA THR A 27 4.39 21.85 -18.14
C THR A 27 3.28 20.87 -17.78
N ALA A 28 2.86 20.87 -16.52
CA ALA A 28 1.75 20.03 -16.08
C ALA A 28 0.43 20.40 -16.76
N ARG A 29 0.18 21.67 -17.14
CA ARG A 29 -1.05 22.04 -17.87
C ARG A 29 -1.04 21.52 -19.31
N GLU A 30 0.11 21.57 -19.97
CA GLU A 30 0.29 21.07 -21.33
C GLU A 30 0.12 19.54 -21.36
N ASP A 31 0.90 18.81 -20.55
CA ASP A 31 0.83 17.35 -20.46
C ASP A 31 -0.54 16.87 -19.97
N PHE A 32 -1.14 17.58 -19.00
CA PHE A 32 -2.46 17.24 -18.49
C PHE A 32 -3.55 17.42 -19.54
N SER A 33 -3.42 18.40 -20.44
CA SER A 33 -4.41 18.60 -21.51
C SER A 33 -4.42 17.43 -22.49
N GLU A 34 -3.24 16.98 -22.91
CA GLU A 34 -3.07 15.83 -23.80
C GLU A 34 -3.53 14.53 -23.13
N ILE A 35 -3.13 14.32 -21.87
CA ILE A 35 -3.56 13.16 -21.08
C ILE A 35 -5.06 13.19 -20.86
N LYS A 36 -5.67 14.35 -20.61
CA LYS A 36 -7.12 14.49 -20.39
C LYS A 36 -7.92 14.10 -21.63
N ASP A 37 -7.45 14.45 -22.83
CA ASP A 37 -8.15 14.11 -24.07
C ASP A 37 -8.07 12.63 -24.38
N ARG A 38 -6.89 12.01 -24.21
CA ARG A 38 -6.72 10.56 -24.32
C ARG A 38 -7.52 9.82 -23.24
N ALA A 39 -7.40 10.26 -21.99
CA ALA A 39 -8.12 9.69 -20.86
C ALA A 39 -9.64 9.78 -21.07
N ARG A 40 -10.18 10.86 -21.64
CA ARG A 40 -11.61 10.95 -21.97
C ARG A 40 -12.04 9.85 -22.95
N LYS A 41 -11.29 9.65 -24.02
CA LYS A 41 -11.60 8.65 -25.04
C LYS A 41 -11.49 7.22 -24.51
N ASP A 42 -10.43 6.94 -23.75
CA ASP A 42 -10.21 5.63 -23.14
C ASP A 42 -11.22 5.38 -22.01
N PHE A 43 -11.52 6.40 -21.21
CA PHE A 43 -12.50 6.33 -20.13
C PHE A 43 -13.90 6.03 -20.66
N GLU A 44 -14.35 6.62 -21.77
CA GLU A 44 -15.66 6.28 -22.36
C GLU A 44 -15.76 4.83 -22.85
N THR A 45 -14.62 4.23 -23.23
CA THR A 45 -14.57 2.82 -23.63
C THR A 45 -14.58 1.91 -22.40
N VAL A 46 -13.66 2.17 -21.45
CA VAL A 46 -13.58 1.44 -20.17
C VAL A 46 -14.88 1.54 -19.39
N LYS A 47 -15.52 2.72 -19.34
CA LYS A 47 -16.78 2.93 -18.62
C LYS A 47 -17.90 2.07 -19.17
N ARG A 48 -17.99 1.87 -20.49
CA ARG A 48 -19.03 1.04 -21.09
C ARG A 48 -18.83 -0.44 -20.74
N GLU A 49 -17.61 -0.92 -20.89
CA GLU A 49 -17.22 -2.30 -20.58
C GLU A 49 -17.38 -2.58 -19.08
N ALA A 50 -16.78 -1.75 -18.23
CA ALA A 50 -16.86 -1.85 -16.78
C ALA A 50 -18.30 -1.73 -16.28
N LYS A 51 -19.14 -0.86 -16.85
CA LYS A 51 -20.55 -0.77 -16.45
C LYS A 51 -21.27 -2.09 -16.72
N SER A 52 -21.07 -2.70 -17.90
CA SER A 52 -21.73 -3.98 -18.21
C SER A 52 -21.30 -5.12 -17.28
N GLU A 53 -20.00 -5.24 -17.01
CA GLU A 53 -19.49 -6.26 -16.08
C GLU A 53 -19.93 -5.99 -14.63
N PHE A 54 -19.93 -4.73 -14.21
CA PHE A 54 -20.28 -4.34 -12.85
C PHE A 54 -21.77 -4.56 -12.55
N GLU A 55 -22.67 -4.33 -13.50
CA GLU A 55 -24.11 -4.63 -13.30
C GLU A 55 -24.32 -6.14 -13.07
N HIS A 56 -23.60 -6.99 -13.82
CA HIS A 56 -23.67 -8.45 -13.64
C HIS A 56 -23.13 -8.87 -12.26
N MET A 57 -21.98 -8.31 -11.87
CA MET A 57 -21.41 -8.55 -10.54
C MET A 57 -22.29 -8.03 -9.41
N ARG A 58 -22.99 -6.90 -9.59
CA ARG A 58 -23.85 -6.32 -8.56
C ARG A 58 -24.98 -7.25 -8.16
N HIS A 59 -25.62 -7.87 -9.14
CA HIS A 59 -26.72 -8.80 -8.91
C HIS A 59 -26.26 -10.04 -8.13
N GLU A 60 -25.04 -10.53 -8.39
CA GLU A 60 -24.50 -11.72 -7.74
C GLU A 60 -23.82 -11.42 -6.39
N ALA A 61 -23.22 -10.24 -6.23
CA ALA A 61 -22.54 -9.84 -5.00
C ALA A 61 -23.52 -9.46 -3.87
N GLY A 62 -24.74 -9.01 -4.19
CA GLY A 62 -25.72 -8.58 -3.19
C GLY A 62 -26.03 -9.65 -2.15
N SER A 63 -26.21 -10.90 -2.57
CA SER A 63 -26.53 -12.04 -1.69
C SER A 63 -25.33 -12.54 -0.90
N TYR A 64 -24.12 -12.46 -1.46
CA TYR A 64 -22.89 -12.88 -0.80
C TYR A 64 -22.38 -11.84 0.22
N ALA A 65 -22.59 -10.56 -0.07
CA ALA A 65 -22.12 -9.46 0.78
C ALA A 65 -22.82 -9.44 2.14
N GLU A 66 -24.12 -9.74 2.20
CA GLU A 66 -24.89 -9.72 3.45
C GLU A 66 -24.34 -10.66 4.54
N GLY A 67 -23.83 -11.84 4.14
CA GLY A 67 -23.19 -12.78 5.07
C GLY A 67 -21.77 -12.38 5.50
N GLN A 68 -21.08 -11.56 4.70
CA GLN A 68 -19.67 -11.18 4.93
C GLN A 68 -19.48 -9.80 5.58
N LYS A 69 -20.55 -8.98 5.66
CA LYS A 69 -20.51 -7.65 6.30
C LYS A 69 -20.05 -7.68 7.75
N ASN A 70 -20.57 -8.63 8.54
CA ASN A 70 -20.17 -8.77 9.94
C ASN A 70 -18.68 -9.05 10.08
N TYR A 71 -18.16 -9.98 9.28
CA TYR A 71 -16.74 -10.31 9.26
C TYR A 71 -15.88 -9.11 8.85
N ALA A 72 -16.28 -8.37 7.81
CA ALA A 72 -15.57 -7.16 7.38
C ALA A 72 -15.58 -6.06 8.46
N ALA A 73 -16.72 -5.85 9.12
CA ALA A 73 -16.85 -4.91 10.23
C ALA A 73 -15.92 -5.29 11.39
N ASP A 74 -15.85 -6.57 11.75
CA ASP A 74 -14.97 -7.05 12.82
C ASP A 74 -13.48 -6.82 12.49
N GLN A 75 -13.07 -7.02 11.24
CA GLN A 75 -11.71 -6.71 10.79
C GLN A 75 -11.40 -5.21 10.88
N LEU A 76 -12.36 -4.35 10.53
CA LEU A 76 -12.23 -2.91 10.63
C LEU A 76 -12.12 -2.45 12.08
N SER A 77 -12.91 -3.01 13.00
CA SER A 77 -12.78 -2.78 14.44
C SER A 77 -11.41 -3.22 14.95
N GLY A 78 -10.89 -4.34 14.46
CA GLY A 78 -9.52 -4.78 14.74
C GLY A 78 -8.47 -3.76 14.32
N ILE A 79 -8.59 -3.19 13.12
CA ILE A 79 -7.68 -2.13 12.64
C ILE A 79 -7.82 -0.86 13.49
N ALA A 80 -9.04 -0.43 13.81
CA ALA A 80 -9.30 0.73 14.67
C ALA A 80 -8.58 0.57 16.02
N SER A 81 -8.67 -0.62 16.64
CA SER A 81 -8.00 -0.91 17.91
C SER A 81 -6.47 -0.82 17.84
N VAL A 82 -5.87 -1.15 16.69
CA VAL A 82 -4.42 -0.99 16.47
C VAL A 82 -4.05 0.49 16.39
N PHE A 83 -4.80 1.29 15.62
CA PHE A 83 -4.57 2.73 15.52
C PHE A 83 -4.82 3.45 16.85
N GLU A 84 -5.82 3.03 17.61
CA GLU A 84 -6.08 3.54 18.94
C GLU A 84 -4.91 3.24 19.88
N ARG A 85 -4.40 2.00 19.87
CA ARG A 85 -3.23 1.61 20.68
C ARG A 85 -1.99 2.42 20.30
N VAL A 86 -1.71 2.58 19.01
CA VAL A 86 -0.62 3.43 18.50
C VAL A 86 -0.84 4.88 18.92
N GLY A 87 -2.08 5.37 18.86
CA GLY A 87 -2.42 6.73 19.26
C GLY A 87 -2.21 7.00 20.75
N ASN A 88 -2.59 6.05 21.59
CA ASN A 88 -2.40 6.12 23.04
C ASN A 88 -0.91 6.06 23.41
N GLU A 89 -0.13 5.21 22.73
CA GLU A 89 1.32 5.14 22.89
C GLU A 89 2.00 6.45 22.47
N MET A 90 1.68 6.97 21.29
CA MET A 90 2.24 8.22 20.76
C MET A 90 1.83 9.45 21.58
N ARG A 91 0.64 9.45 22.19
CA ARG A 91 0.18 10.52 23.08
C ARG A 91 0.93 10.54 24.40
N SER A 92 1.36 9.36 24.86
CA SER A 92 2.13 9.18 26.09
C SER A 92 3.65 9.37 25.88
N GLY A 93 4.10 9.30 24.61
CA GLY A 93 5.50 9.48 24.19
C GLY A 93 5.81 10.86 23.58
N GLU A 94 6.84 10.89 22.71
CA GLU A 94 7.46 12.12 22.20
C GLU A 94 6.63 12.87 21.13
N GLN A 95 5.57 12.28 20.58
CA GLN A 95 4.77 12.89 19.50
C GLN A 95 3.26 12.95 19.81
N PRO A 96 2.84 13.83 20.73
CA PRO A 96 1.43 13.95 21.13
C PRO A 96 0.48 14.32 19.98
N TRP A 97 0.98 15.04 18.97
CA TRP A 97 0.21 15.44 17.79
C TRP A 97 -0.13 14.24 16.90
N ALA A 98 0.81 13.30 16.74
CA ALA A 98 0.59 12.06 16.00
C ALA A 98 -0.41 11.16 16.74
N GLY A 99 -0.34 11.13 18.08
CA GLY A 99 -1.28 10.38 18.91
C GLY A 99 -2.73 10.88 18.86
N ARG A 100 -2.94 12.18 18.63
CA ARG A 100 -4.29 12.73 18.37
C ARG A 100 -4.81 12.29 17.00
N TYR A 101 -3.98 12.40 15.98
CA TYR A 101 -4.35 12.03 14.61
C TYR A 101 -4.68 10.54 14.47
N ALA A 102 -3.89 9.67 15.12
CA ALA A 102 -4.15 8.24 15.15
C ALA A 102 -5.48 7.91 15.86
N GLY A 103 -5.80 8.62 16.95
CA GLY A 103 -7.09 8.49 17.64
C GLY A 103 -8.27 8.95 16.77
N ASP A 104 -8.14 10.09 16.08
CA ASP A 104 -9.18 10.59 15.17
C ASP A 104 -9.43 9.61 14.00
N ILE A 105 -8.37 8.95 13.52
CA ILE A 105 -8.49 7.89 12.50
C ILE A 105 -9.22 6.68 13.08
N ALA A 106 -8.84 6.21 14.27
CA ALA A 106 -9.48 5.05 14.90
C ALA A 106 -11.00 5.26 15.06
N GLN A 107 -11.42 6.42 15.58
CA GLN A 107 -12.83 6.77 15.75
C GLN A 107 -13.59 6.80 14.41
N ARG A 108 -12.96 7.29 13.35
CA ARG A 108 -13.57 7.30 12.00
C ARG A 108 -13.72 5.90 11.42
N ILE A 109 -12.75 5.01 11.67
CA ILE A 109 -12.79 3.62 11.22
C ILE A 109 -13.88 2.86 11.98
N GLU A 110 -13.97 3.03 13.29
CA GLU A 110 -14.99 2.39 14.13
C GLU A 110 -16.41 2.81 13.72
N GLY A 111 -16.66 4.12 13.58
CA GLY A 111 -17.94 4.59 13.08
C GLY A 111 -18.25 4.14 11.64
N PHE A 112 -17.24 3.85 10.84
CA PHE A 112 -17.45 3.24 9.52
C PHE A 112 -17.76 1.74 9.61
N ALA A 113 -17.09 1.00 10.50
CA ALA A 113 -17.37 -0.42 10.74
C ALA A 113 -18.82 -0.64 11.20
N ASP A 114 -19.30 0.21 12.12
CA ASP A 114 -20.68 0.17 12.60
C ASP A 114 -21.68 0.48 11.50
N ARG A 115 -21.40 1.48 10.66
CA ARG A 115 -22.25 1.77 9.50
C ARG A 115 -22.23 0.62 8.50
N ALA A 116 -21.06 0.08 8.16
CA ALA A 116 -20.90 -1.00 7.20
C ALA A 116 -21.66 -2.28 7.62
N ARG A 117 -21.79 -2.53 8.93
CA ARG A 117 -22.60 -3.64 9.47
C ARG A 117 -24.09 -3.50 9.13
N HIS A 118 -24.61 -2.27 9.14
CA HIS A 118 -26.02 -1.98 8.96
C HIS A 118 -26.39 -1.53 7.54
N SER A 119 -25.43 -1.04 6.76
CA SER A 119 -25.67 -0.50 5.42
C SER A 119 -25.84 -1.61 4.38
N SER A 120 -26.73 -1.37 3.42
CA SER A 120 -26.84 -2.21 2.22
C SER A 120 -25.66 -1.97 1.28
N LEU A 121 -25.32 -2.95 0.42
CA LEU A 121 -24.25 -2.77 -0.57
C LEU A 121 -24.57 -1.59 -1.51
N ASN A 122 -25.85 -1.41 -1.86
CA ASN A 122 -26.30 -0.30 -2.70
C ASN A 122 -26.10 1.06 -2.04
N GLU A 123 -26.35 1.19 -0.74
CA GLU A 123 -26.05 2.42 0.01
C GLU A 123 -24.56 2.73 -0.02
N ILE A 124 -23.70 1.74 0.22
CA ILE A 124 -22.25 1.92 0.20
C ILE A 124 -21.78 2.40 -1.18
N VAL A 125 -22.28 1.80 -2.27
CA VAL A 125 -21.91 2.28 -3.61
C VAL A 125 -22.42 3.69 -3.86
N GLY A 126 -23.63 4.03 -3.39
CA GLY A 126 -24.17 5.40 -3.46
C GLY A 126 -23.28 6.42 -2.74
N ASP A 127 -22.81 6.09 -1.54
CA ASP A 127 -21.90 6.94 -0.75
C ASP A 127 -20.55 7.13 -1.44
N VAL A 128 -20.00 6.07 -2.05
CA VAL A 128 -18.74 6.15 -2.82
C VAL A 128 -18.92 7.03 -4.06
N GLU A 129 -20.04 6.91 -4.78
CA GLU A 129 -20.34 7.76 -5.92
C GLU A 129 -20.45 9.23 -5.51
N GLN A 130 -21.19 9.49 -4.42
CA GLN A 130 -21.36 10.83 -3.88
C GLN A 130 -20.01 11.42 -3.43
N PHE A 131 -19.17 10.65 -2.75
CA PHE A 131 -17.83 11.05 -2.34
C PHE A 131 -16.94 11.39 -3.54
N GLY A 132 -16.94 10.53 -4.57
CA GLY A 132 -16.19 10.76 -5.80
C GLY A 132 -16.57 12.07 -6.50
N ARG A 133 -17.87 12.39 -6.51
CA ARG A 133 -18.39 13.65 -7.07
C ARG A 133 -18.05 14.88 -6.21
N GLN A 134 -18.06 14.75 -4.89
CA GLN A 134 -17.76 15.87 -3.98
C GLN A 134 -16.27 16.16 -3.85
N ARG A 135 -15.42 15.12 -3.93
CA ARG A 135 -13.98 15.22 -3.67
C ARG A 135 -13.17 14.49 -4.74
N PRO A 136 -13.17 15.01 -5.99
CA PRO A 136 -12.49 14.34 -7.11
C PRO A 136 -10.99 14.12 -6.86
N GLY A 137 -10.30 15.04 -6.19
CA GLY A 137 -8.87 14.89 -5.87
C GLY A 137 -8.59 13.74 -4.91
N ALA A 138 -9.41 13.58 -3.87
CA ALA A 138 -9.26 12.49 -2.91
C ALA A 138 -9.55 11.13 -3.56
N PHE A 139 -10.61 11.06 -4.39
CA PHE A 139 -10.95 9.85 -5.12
C PHE A 139 -9.82 9.40 -6.05
N LEU A 140 -9.23 10.32 -6.83
CA LEU A 140 -8.09 10.00 -7.69
C LEU A 140 -6.86 9.54 -6.91
N ALA A 141 -6.56 10.18 -5.76
CA ALA A 141 -5.46 9.77 -4.90
C ALA A 141 -5.66 8.35 -4.36
N THR A 142 -6.86 8.03 -3.86
CA THR A 142 -7.20 6.68 -3.39
C THR A 142 -7.13 5.66 -4.53
N ALA A 143 -7.66 5.99 -5.72
CA ALA A 143 -7.60 5.11 -6.89
C ALA A 143 -6.15 4.82 -7.32
N ALA A 144 -5.28 5.83 -7.29
CA ALA A 144 -3.86 5.64 -7.59
C ALA A 144 -3.18 4.71 -6.57
N LEU A 145 -3.46 4.87 -5.28
CA LEU A 145 -2.95 3.98 -4.22
C LEU A 145 -3.43 2.54 -4.42
N LEU A 146 -4.72 2.36 -4.71
CA LEU A 146 -5.30 1.04 -4.99
C LEU A 146 -4.68 0.40 -6.24
N GLY A 147 -4.49 1.16 -7.31
CA GLY A 147 -3.84 0.69 -8.54
C GLY A 147 -2.39 0.28 -8.31
N PHE A 148 -1.64 1.06 -7.52
CA PHE A 148 -0.27 0.70 -7.13
C PHE A 148 -0.24 -0.57 -6.28
N ALA A 149 -1.11 -0.69 -5.28
CA ALA A 149 -1.21 -1.88 -4.44
C ALA A 149 -1.56 -3.12 -5.27
N ALA A 150 -2.52 -3.01 -6.19
CA ALA A 150 -2.88 -4.07 -7.12
C ALA A 150 -1.72 -4.46 -8.03
N SER A 151 -1.00 -3.48 -8.59
CA SER A 151 0.22 -3.72 -9.39
C SER A 151 1.28 -4.47 -8.59
N ARG A 152 1.48 -4.09 -7.32
CA ARG A 152 2.45 -4.73 -6.44
C ARG A 152 2.05 -6.16 -6.09
N PHE A 153 0.76 -6.43 -5.91
CA PHE A 153 0.21 -7.76 -5.68
C PHE A 153 0.37 -8.64 -6.93
N LEU A 154 0.00 -8.16 -8.11
CA LEU A 154 0.22 -8.87 -9.38
C LEU A 154 1.70 -9.19 -9.59
N SER A 155 2.59 -8.22 -9.34
CA SER A 155 4.05 -8.40 -9.44
C SER A 155 4.61 -9.39 -8.40
N ALA A 156 4.04 -9.39 -7.18
CA ALA A 156 4.40 -10.36 -6.15
C ALA A 156 3.90 -11.78 -6.49
N SER A 157 2.74 -11.87 -7.12
CA SER A 157 2.15 -13.13 -7.58
C SER A 157 2.94 -13.75 -8.73
N SER A 158 3.43 -12.93 -9.68
CA SER A 158 4.22 -13.39 -10.83
C SER A 158 5.62 -13.89 -10.47
N SER A 159 6.17 -13.45 -9.32
CA SER A 159 7.48 -13.90 -8.81
C SER A 159 7.49 -15.34 -8.30
N ARG A 160 6.35 -16.06 -8.31
CA ARG A 160 6.28 -17.51 -8.03
C ARG A 160 6.46 -18.40 -9.26
N ARG A 161 6.87 -17.85 -10.40
CA ARG A 161 7.21 -18.62 -11.61
C ARG A 161 8.67 -18.40 -12.01
N ARG A 162 9.61 -18.74 -11.13
CA ARG A 162 10.92 -19.22 -11.59
C ARG A 162 10.96 -20.72 -11.33
N PRO A 163 10.85 -21.58 -12.36
CA PRO A 163 11.36 -22.92 -12.24
C PRO A 163 12.84 -22.77 -11.93
N SER A 164 13.27 -23.29 -10.78
CA SER A 164 14.65 -23.66 -10.57
C SER A 164 15.01 -24.63 -11.68
N GLN A 165 15.57 -24.11 -12.77
CA GLN A 165 16.39 -24.90 -13.68
C GLN A 165 17.60 -25.31 -12.85
N TYR A 166 17.44 -26.40 -12.11
CA TYR A 166 18.54 -27.29 -11.79
C TYR A 166 19.01 -27.84 -13.13
N SER A 167 19.80 -27.04 -13.84
CA SER A 167 20.66 -27.54 -14.89
C SER A 167 21.72 -28.37 -14.18
N GLY A 168 21.47 -29.67 -14.08
CA GLY A 168 22.50 -30.65 -13.82
C GLY A 168 23.57 -30.50 -14.89
N SER A 169 24.61 -29.74 -14.58
CA SER A 169 25.82 -29.73 -15.38
C SER A 169 26.59 -30.98 -15.01
N ALA A 170 26.50 -31.96 -15.90
CA ALA A 170 27.22 -33.21 -15.85
C ALA A 170 28.69 -32.98 -15.51
N TYR A 171 29.19 -33.76 -14.54
CA TYR A 171 30.60 -34.00 -14.32
C TYR A 171 31.20 -34.55 -15.62
N ARG A 172 31.96 -33.71 -16.32
CA ARG A 172 32.93 -34.14 -17.33
C ARG A 172 34.28 -33.66 -16.84
N GLY A 173 35.08 -34.59 -16.35
CA GLY A 173 36.40 -34.31 -15.80
C GLY A 173 37.38 -33.87 -16.88
N ASP A 174 38.39 -33.14 -16.44
CA ASP A 174 39.79 -33.38 -16.82
C ASP A 174 40.69 -32.90 -15.65
N PRO A 175 41.74 -33.64 -15.27
CA PRO A 175 42.59 -33.34 -14.12
C PRO A 175 43.73 -32.38 -14.52
N TYR A 176 44.34 -31.69 -13.54
CA TYR A 176 45.80 -31.57 -13.34
C TYR A 176 46.16 -30.43 -12.34
N TYR A 177 46.83 -30.85 -11.27
CA TYR A 177 47.89 -30.22 -10.43
C TYR A 177 47.84 -28.76 -9.94
N GLY A 178 47.99 -28.60 -8.60
CA GLY A 178 48.45 -27.37 -7.95
C GLY A 178 48.01 -27.25 -6.48
N ASN A 179 48.58 -28.06 -5.59
CA ASN A 179 49.51 -27.64 -4.51
C ASN A 179 48.94 -26.61 -3.49
N GLY A 180 48.73 -27.08 -2.26
CA GLY A 180 48.42 -26.26 -1.08
C GLY A 180 48.28 -27.12 0.18
N GLN A 181 49.41 -27.60 0.70
CA GLN A 181 49.53 -28.29 1.99
C GLN A 181 49.44 -27.33 3.20
N GLY A 182 48.91 -27.83 4.32
CA GLY A 182 49.11 -27.33 5.69
C GLY A 182 47.94 -26.49 6.24
N TYR A 183 47.43 -26.66 7.48
CA TYR A 183 47.99 -27.19 8.72
C TYR A 183 46.89 -27.60 9.74
N GLY A 184 47.23 -28.55 10.64
CA GLY A 184 46.77 -28.70 12.04
C GLY A 184 45.37 -29.29 12.30
N THR A 185 45.17 -30.52 12.80
CA THR A 185 45.34 -31.00 14.21
C THR A 185 44.81 -29.97 15.25
N THR A 186 43.88 -30.23 16.17
CA THR A 186 43.63 -31.38 17.07
C THR A 186 42.24 -31.22 17.72
N ARG A 187 41.54 -32.33 18.06
CA ARG A 187 40.69 -32.55 19.26
C ARG A 187 40.02 -33.92 19.10
N SER A 188 40.65 -34.98 19.60
CA SER A 188 40.36 -35.55 20.94
C SER A 188 38.86 -35.66 21.20
N SER A 189 38.27 -36.78 20.77
CA SER A 189 37.01 -37.27 21.31
C SER A 189 37.29 -38.62 21.93
N GLY A 190 37.11 -38.68 23.24
CA GLY A 190 37.48 -39.79 24.09
C GLY A 190 36.65 -41.05 23.83
N SER A 191 37.32 -42.13 24.17
CA SER A 191 36.89 -43.51 24.37
C SER A 191 35.52 -43.64 25.05
N ASN A 192 34.74 -44.61 24.58
CA ASN A 192 34.14 -45.70 25.36
C ASN A 192 33.45 -46.64 24.36
N ASP A 193 33.95 -47.87 24.26
CA ASP A 193 33.31 -49.10 24.80
C ASP A 193 32.03 -49.45 24.01
N GLY A 194 31.84 -50.62 23.43
CA GLY A 194 32.54 -51.88 23.45
C GLY A 194 31.65 -52.91 22.73
N GLU A 195 32.30 -53.89 22.13
CA GLU A 195 31.91 -55.30 21.96
C GLU A 195 30.57 -55.73 21.30
N GLN A 196 30.73 -56.88 20.62
CA GLN A 196 29.76 -57.88 20.14
C GLN A 196 29.37 -57.76 18.66
N SER A 197 29.64 -58.72 17.77
CA SER A 197 30.37 -60.00 17.78
C SER A 197 30.70 -60.35 16.32
#